data_AF-A0A060SUP6-F1
#
_entry.id   AF-A0A060SUP6-F1
#
_cell.length_a   1.000
_cell.length_b   1.000
_cell.length_c   1.000
_cell.angle_alpha   90.00
_cell.angle_beta   90.00
_cell.angle_gamma   90.00
#
_symmetry.space_group_name_H-M   'P 1'
#
loop_
_entity.id
_entity.type
_entity.pdbx_description
1 polymer ?
#
loop_
_entity_poly.entity_id
_entity_poly.type
_entity_poly.pdbx_seq_one_letter_code
_entity_poly.pdbx_strand_id
1 'polypeptide(L)'
;MSRLSPASLQYAVVQMDPLSMLEHYADEIANAAAMTLRPKKYLVYLNSAQDLPFPTSAWFRHKVDLVGTTRRQPEPDRGITSDMAIPIDPNCDRPQNRDPILTDPPFPFDNCYHWVDCSATIRIRRREGLYDDCAAVKLSAQQHLAMSKAFCEDYNCLDAFEGHQSVVDSSDRDEWTSTRCFTPSSEDSTLLDDIGDGGEQVADNIYEFDVFNLSRDDDAEFLPLVDLWFDLENHLKADSIPSPMDFFQEQEAMRAIIQDARRRNPDVRLPPRNGDLDLDSDLSDVDEDSASDQCSDDSLCEDEVAHAERMKGGAPTSLSARFAPSEQSFARVQLVVGEVVALTPVSCSLLVSISLASSSDPLLASGQNKKASPSSGCGGCQIEISCSQERRRRARSRRKEKCAINRKYQPGGGGAEPKPRKDLRAFTSKHRPSIAVAASAALQVNTAQDYVFAIFLRPRSKGAAHIETAFWALGAAVVPITAFPPDRIAEMKGQLKSAHALNVANGALGAMEVVLMSVDPSPPVVNVVMMGFGDGPSSIEEPGPDWKHWLLRRLSDVVVC
;
A
#
# COMPACT_ATOMS: atom_id res chain seq x y z
N MET A 1 -26.27 -0.45 -15.39
CA MET A 1 -25.10 -0.25 -16.28
C MET A 1 -24.27 -1.50 -16.11
N SER A 2 -24.05 -2.26 -17.17
CA SER A 2 -23.33 -3.52 -17.06
C SER A 2 -21.84 -3.29 -16.76
N ARG A 3 -21.27 -4.08 -15.85
CA ARG A 3 -19.87 -3.95 -15.38
C ARG A 3 -19.09 -5.25 -15.57
N LEU A 4 -17.78 -5.16 -15.73
CA LEU A 4 -16.91 -6.35 -15.78
C LEU A 4 -16.94 -7.13 -14.47
N SER A 5 -16.99 -6.43 -13.33
CA SER A 5 -16.97 -6.98 -11.97
C SER A 5 -18.13 -6.40 -11.15
N PRO A 6 -18.68 -7.16 -10.18
CA PRO A 6 -19.69 -6.66 -9.24
C PRO A 6 -19.20 -5.42 -8.49
N ALA A 7 -20.06 -4.41 -8.37
CA ALA A 7 -19.81 -3.31 -7.45
C ALA A 7 -19.78 -3.78 -5.99
N SER A 8 -19.06 -3.05 -5.15
CA SER A 8 -19.16 -3.19 -3.69
C SER A 8 -20.45 -2.55 -3.16
N LEU A 9 -20.68 -2.74 -1.86
CA LEU A 9 -21.77 -2.18 -1.07
C LEU A 9 -23.16 -2.67 -1.46
N GLN A 10 -23.26 -3.94 -1.85
CA GLN A 10 -24.51 -4.55 -2.28
C GLN A 10 -24.62 -6.00 -1.84
N TYR A 11 -25.84 -6.48 -1.72
CA TYR A 11 -26.12 -7.85 -1.33
C TYR A 11 -26.25 -8.74 -2.56
N ALA A 12 -25.85 -9.99 -2.39
CA ALA A 12 -25.95 -11.00 -3.42
C ALA A 12 -26.12 -12.40 -2.81
N VAL A 13 -26.55 -13.34 -3.65
CA VAL A 13 -26.47 -14.76 -3.36
C VAL A 13 -25.23 -15.31 -4.03
N VAL A 14 -24.46 -16.13 -3.31
CA VAL A 14 -23.29 -16.83 -3.85
C VAL A 14 -23.41 -18.33 -3.65
N GLN A 15 -22.78 -19.09 -4.55
CA GLN A 15 -22.65 -20.55 -4.44
C GLN A 15 -21.26 -20.95 -4.94
N MET A 16 -20.55 -21.75 -4.13
CA MET A 16 -19.25 -22.28 -4.50
C MET A 16 -19.36 -23.27 -5.66
N ASP A 17 -18.39 -23.26 -6.56
CA ASP A 17 -18.22 -24.24 -7.63
C ASP A 17 -16.94 -25.08 -7.40
N PRO A 18 -17.04 -26.19 -6.64
CA PRO A 18 -15.94 -27.07 -6.32
C PRO A 18 -15.21 -27.64 -7.55
N LEU A 19 -15.94 -27.92 -8.63
CA LEU A 19 -15.37 -28.59 -9.80
C LEU A 19 -14.49 -27.65 -10.60
N SER A 20 -14.95 -26.41 -10.81
CA SER A 20 -14.13 -25.41 -11.49
C SER A 20 -12.88 -25.02 -10.68
N MET A 21 -12.92 -25.13 -9.35
CA MET A 21 -11.71 -24.94 -8.52
C MET A 21 -10.65 -26.02 -8.77
N LEU A 22 -11.04 -27.22 -9.22
CA LEU A 22 -10.16 -28.36 -9.43
C LEU A 22 -9.80 -28.65 -10.89
N GLU A 23 -10.39 -27.93 -11.85
CA GLU A 23 -10.26 -28.21 -13.29
C GLU A 23 -8.80 -28.35 -13.74
N HIS A 24 -7.92 -27.49 -13.23
CA HIS A 24 -6.49 -27.47 -13.57
C HIS A 24 -5.66 -28.65 -13.03
N TYR A 25 -6.18 -29.42 -12.06
CA TYR A 25 -5.49 -30.59 -11.51
C TYR A 25 -5.67 -31.85 -12.36
N ALA A 26 -6.75 -31.94 -13.14
CA ALA A 26 -7.16 -33.16 -13.84
C ALA A 26 -7.17 -34.44 -12.96
N ASP A 27 -7.49 -34.29 -11.66
CA ASP A 27 -7.47 -35.37 -10.66
C ASP A 27 -8.88 -35.95 -10.46
N GLU A 28 -9.10 -37.18 -10.95
CA GLU A 28 -10.39 -37.89 -10.84
C GLU A 28 -10.83 -38.14 -9.40
N ILE A 29 -9.89 -38.35 -8.46
CA ILE A 29 -10.19 -38.59 -7.04
C ILE A 29 -10.67 -37.29 -6.40
N ALA A 30 -9.97 -36.18 -6.67
CA ALA A 30 -10.36 -34.86 -6.19
C ALA A 30 -11.73 -34.45 -6.76
N ASN A 31 -11.94 -34.68 -8.06
CA ASN A 31 -13.22 -34.41 -8.72
C ASN A 31 -14.37 -35.23 -8.11
N ALA A 32 -14.16 -36.52 -7.86
CA ALA A 32 -15.16 -37.36 -7.21
C ALA A 32 -15.49 -36.86 -5.79
N ALA A 33 -14.48 -36.45 -5.00
CA ALA A 33 -14.68 -35.86 -3.68
C ALA A 33 -15.45 -34.53 -3.75
N ALA A 34 -15.09 -33.65 -4.68
CA ALA A 34 -15.75 -32.37 -4.90
C ALA A 34 -17.22 -32.53 -5.33
N MET A 35 -17.58 -33.57 -6.10
CA MET A 35 -18.98 -33.88 -6.43
C MET A 35 -19.80 -34.31 -5.20
N THR A 36 -19.15 -34.75 -4.12
CA THR A 36 -19.85 -35.07 -2.85
C THR A 36 -20.11 -33.83 -2.01
N LEU A 37 -19.33 -32.76 -2.18
CA LEU A 37 -19.68 -31.46 -1.64
C LEU A 37 -21.01 -31.06 -2.29
N ARG A 38 -21.99 -30.66 -1.48
CA ARG A 38 -23.28 -30.14 -1.95
C ARG A 38 -23.34 -28.66 -1.58
N PRO A 39 -22.63 -27.78 -2.31
CA PRO A 39 -22.53 -26.38 -1.92
C PRO A 39 -23.90 -25.74 -1.82
N LYS A 40 -24.15 -25.08 -0.69
CA LYS A 40 -25.40 -24.34 -0.49
C LYS A 40 -25.30 -22.95 -1.13
N LYS A 41 -26.45 -22.29 -1.22
CA LYS A 41 -26.53 -20.88 -1.61
C LYS A 41 -26.49 -20.03 -0.35
N TYR A 42 -25.56 -19.08 -0.30
CA TYR A 42 -25.35 -18.21 0.86
C TYR A 42 -25.72 -16.77 0.51
N LEU A 43 -26.30 -16.06 1.47
CA LEU A 43 -26.57 -14.64 1.37
C LEU A 43 -25.33 -13.87 1.88
N VAL A 44 -24.82 -12.97 1.06
CA VAL A 44 -23.61 -12.20 1.37
C VAL A 44 -23.79 -10.73 1.07
N TYR A 45 -23.01 -9.91 1.77
CA TYR A 45 -22.80 -8.50 1.47
C TYR A 45 -21.41 -8.33 0.85
N LEU A 46 -21.36 -7.75 -0.35
CA LEU A 46 -20.12 -7.44 -1.07
C LEU A 46 -19.46 -6.22 -0.44
N ASN A 47 -18.58 -6.43 0.54
CA ASN A 47 -17.95 -5.35 1.30
C ASN A 47 -16.97 -4.54 0.43
N SER A 48 -15.95 -5.19 -0.13
CA SER A 48 -14.95 -4.52 -0.95
C SER A 48 -14.39 -5.43 -2.04
N ALA A 49 -14.34 -4.91 -3.27
CA ALA A 49 -13.56 -5.50 -4.34
C ALA A 49 -12.06 -5.37 -4.01
N GLN A 50 -11.34 -6.49 -4.11
CA GLN A 50 -9.90 -6.58 -3.86
C GLN A 50 -9.09 -6.55 -5.17
N ASP A 51 -9.74 -6.83 -6.31
CA ASP A 51 -9.10 -6.83 -7.62
C ASP A 51 -9.59 -5.68 -8.52
N LEU A 52 -8.69 -5.16 -9.35
CA LEU A 52 -9.06 -4.30 -10.46
C LEU A 52 -9.71 -5.13 -11.59
N PRO A 53 -10.82 -4.66 -12.19
CA PRO A 53 -11.52 -5.43 -13.20
C PRO A 53 -10.83 -5.32 -14.56
N PHE A 54 -9.98 -6.29 -14.93
CA PHE A 54 -9.40 -6.36 -16.26
C PHE A 54 -10.30 -7.14 -17.23
N PRO A 55 -10.36 -6.75 -18.53
CA PRO A 55 -11.11 -7.51 -19.55
C PRO A 55 -10.57 -8.91 -19.84
N THR A 56 -9.42 -9.29 -19.28
CA THR A 56 -8.81 -10.63 -19.38
C THR A 56 -8.97 -11.44 -18.09
N SER A 57 -9.40 -10.82 -17.00
CA SER A 57 -9.64 -11.51 -15.72
C SER A 57 -10.72 -12.59 -15.89
N ALA A 58 -10.46 -13.78 -15.35
CA ALA A 58 -11.39 -14.90 -15.35
C ALA A 58 -12.33 -14.86 -14.12
N TRP A 59 -11.91 -14.19 -13.05
CA TRP A 59 -12.67 -14.01 -11.82
C TRP A 59 -12.40 -12.61 -11.24
N PHE A 60 -12.86 -12.29 -10.04
CA PHE A 60 -12.51 -11.09 -9.27
C PHE A 60 -12.55 -11.41 -7.77
N ARG A 61 -11.54 -11.04 -6.99
CA ARG A 61 -11.59 -11.20 -5.53
C ARG A 61 -12.45 -10.12 -4.89
N HIS A 62 -13.29 -10.56 -3.96
CA HIS A 62 -14.08 -9.70 -3.09
C HIS A 62 -13.95 -10.18 -1.65
N LYS A 63 -13.80 -9.22 -0.73
CA LYS A 63 -14.14 -9.42 0.66
C LYS A 63 -15.64 -9.33 0.80
N VAL A 64 -16.24 -10.34 1.40
CA VAL A 64 -17.69 -10.42 1.64
C VAL A 64 -17.96 -10.65 3.11
N ASP A 65 -19.08 -10.12 3.58
CA ASP A 65 -19.60 -10.41 4.91
C ASP A 65 -20.80 -11.36 4.75
N LEU A 66 -20.76 -12.52 5.39
CA LEU A 66 -21.85 -13.48 5.35
C LEU A 66 -23.00 -13.02 6.25
N VAL A 67 -24.23 -13.18 5.75
CA VAL A 67 -25.44 -12.73 6.44
C VAL A 67 -26.11 -13.92 7.13
N GLY A 68 -26.35 -13.81 8.43
CA GLY A 68 -27.08 -14.82 9.22
C GLY A 68 -28.57 -14.51 9.34
N THR A 69 -29.39 -15.54 9.50
CA THR A 69 -30.85 -15.44 9.76
C THR A 69 -31.23 -15.55 11.23
N THR A 70 -30.23 -15.75 12.08
CA THR A 70 -30.37 -15.77 13.53
C THR A 70 -29.32 -14.85 14.14
N ARG A 71 -29.46 -14.57 15.43
CA ARG A 71 -28.35 -14.00 16.19
C ARG A 71 -27.15 -14.95 16.13
N ARG A 72 -25.95 -14.39 16.20
CA ARG A 72 -24.71 -15.18 16.21
C ARG A 72 -24.72 -16.08 17.45
N GLN A 73 -24.27 -17.33 17.30
CA GLN A 73 -24.03 -18.18 18.47
C GLN A 73 -22.82 -17.63 19.22
N PRO A 74 -22.87 -17.52 20.56
CA PRO A 74 -21.72 -17.02 21.31
C PRO A 74 -20.54 -17.99 21.18
N GLU A 75 -19.34 -17.44 21.04
CA GLU A 75 -18.07 -18.17 21.07
C GLU A 75 -17.22 -17.59 22.21
N PRO A 76 -17.43 -18.04 23.46
CA PRO A 76 -16.80 -17.44 24.64
C PRO A 76 -15.27 -17.44 24.58
N ASP A 77 -14.69 -18.47 23.97
CA ASP A 77 -13.23 -18.63 23.84
C ASP A 77 -12.59 -17.54 22.97
N ARG A 78 -13.40 -16.88 22.12
CA ARG A 78 -12.99 -15.79 21.24
C ARG A 78 -13.54 -14.44 21.68
N GLY A 79 -14.20 -14.37 22.83
CA GLY A 79 -14.85 -13.15 23.32
C GLY A 79 -16.10 -12.74 22.54
N ILE A 80 -16.58 -13.58 21.61
CA ILE A 80 -17.73 -13.24 20.76
C ILE A 80 -19.03 -13.53 21.51
N THR A 81 -19.87 -12.52 21.65
CA THR A 81 -21.19 -12.63 22.28
C THR A 81 -22.31 -12.60 21.25
N SER A 82 -23.48 -13.15 21.60
CA SER A 82 -24.62 -13.28 20.66
C SER A 82 -25.19 -11.94 20.19
N ASP A 83 -24.87 -10.87 20.90
CA ASP A 83 -25.33 -9.52 20.68
C ASP A 83 -24.37 -8.66 19.83
N MET A 84 -23.21 -9.19 19.44
CA MET A 84 -22.30 -8.61 18.44
C MET A 84 -22.81 -8.85 17.01
N ALA A 85 -24.04 -8.39 16.76
CA ALA A 85 -24.73 -8.50 15.48
C ALA A 85 -25.51 -7.22 15.20
N ILE A 86 -25.68 -6.86 13.93
CA ILE A 86 -26.43 -5.68 13.51
C ILE A 86 -27.61 -6.12 12.66
N PRO A 87 -28.86 -5.80 13.04
CA PRO A 87 -30.03 -6.19 12.24
C PRO A 87 -30.04 -5.47 10.89
N ILE A 88 -30.62 -6.11 9.88
CA ILE A 88 -30.88 -5.50 8.57
C ILE A 88 -32.38 -5.22 8.49
N ASP A 89 -32.78 -3.97 8.22
CA ASP A 89 -34.20 -3.60 8.09
C ASP A 89 -34.88 -4.45 6.99
N PRO A 90 -36.05 -5.06 7.22
CA PRO A 90 -37.04 -4.74 8.25
C PRO A 90 -36.93 -5.51 9.58
N ASN A 91 -35.81 -6.19 9.85
CA ASN A 91 -35.62 -6.91 11.10
C ASN A 91 -35.69 -5.95 12.31
N CYS A 92 -36.69 -6.17 13.16
CA CYS A 92 -36.98 -5.34 14.33
C CYS A 92 -36.38 -5.87 15.64
N ASP A 93 -35.77 -7.06 15.63
CA ASP A 93 -35.06 -7.55 16.81
C ASP A 93 -33.68 -6.87 16.90
N ARG A 94 -33.48 -6.06 17.95
CA ARG A 94 -32.35 -5.14 18.09
C ARG A 94 -31.38 -5.59 19.20
N PRO A 95 -30.37 -6.43 18.88
CA PRO A 95 -29.25 -6.69 19.80
C PRO A 95 -28.62 -5.37 20.26
N GLN A 96 -28.37 -5.24 21.57
CA GLN A 96 -27.82 -4.03 22.20
C GLN A 96 -28.52 -2.71 21.86
N ASN A 97 -29.81 -2.74 21.48
CA ASN A 97 -30.54 -1.56 20.96
C ASN A 97 -29.89 -0.92 19.71
N ARG A 98 -29.13 -1.69 18.92
CA ARG A 98 -28.56 -1.21 17.66
C ARG A 98 -29.65 -0.91 16.65
N ASP A 99 -29.49 0.18 15.92
CA ASP A 99 -30.41 0.53 14.84
C ASP A 99 -30.20 -0.40 13.64
N PRO A 100 -31.28 -0.91 13.01
CA PRO A 100 -31.17 -1.69 11.80
C PRO A 100 -30.51 -0.92 10.66
N ILE A 101 -29.68 -1.63 9.88
CA ILE A 101 -29.09 -1.09 8.66
C ILE A 101 -30.16 -0.99 7.59
N LEU A 102 -30.29 0.20 7.01
CA LEU A 102 -31.26 0.49 5.94
C LEU A 102 -30.66 0.20 4.57
N THR A 103 -31.44 -0.43 3.70
CA THR A 103 -31.05 -0.76 2.33
C THR A 103 -31.91 -0.01 1.30
N ASP A 104 -31.41 0.10 0.07
CA ASP A 104 -32.16 0.61 -1.09
C ASP A 104 -31.96 -0.29 -2.32
N PRO A 105 -33.02 -0.94 -2.85
CA PRO A 105 -34.39 -1.01 -2.31
C PRO A 105 -34.46 -1.69 -0.92
N PRO A 106 -35.64 -1.70 -0.25
CA PRO A 106 -35.82 -2.40 1.03
C PRO A 106 -35.40 -3.87 0.97
N PHE A 107 -34.82 -4.37 2.05
CA PHE A 107 -34.31 -5.74 2.11
C PHE A 107 -35.48 -6.74 2.13
N PRO A 108 -35.41 -7.85 1.39
CA PRO A 108 -36.56 -8.75 1.24
C PRO A 108 -36.78 -9.70 2.43
N PHE A 109 -35.83 -9.80 3.37
CA PHE A 109 -35.89 -10.76 4.48
C PHE A 109 -35.91 -10.03 5.83
N ASP A 110 -36.85 -10.39 6.71
CA ASP A 110 -37.11 -9.70 7.98
C ASP A 110 -36.38 -10.30 9.19
N ASN A 111 -35.52 -11.29 8.98
CA ASN A 111 -34.81 -12.03 10.02
C ASN A 111 -33.28 -11.99 9.86
N CYS A 112 -32.74 -11.09 9.04
CA CYS A 112 -31.32 -11.08 8.72
C CYS A 112 -30.47 -10.16 9.62
N TYR A 113 -29.20 -10.54 9.80
CA TYR A 113 -28.20 -9.84 10.59
C TYR A 113 -26.83 -9.88 9.90
N HIS A 114 -26.08 -8.79 10.06
CA HIS A 114 -24.62 -8.83 9.94
C HIS A 114 -24.03 -9.36 11.25
N TRP A 115 -23.09 -10.28 11.15
CA TRP A 115 -22.35 -10.81 12.30
C TRP A 115 -20.96 -10.18 12.36
N VAL A 116 -20.49 -9.80 13.55
CA VAL A 116 -19.08 -9.40 13.74
C VAL A 116 -18.18 -10.54 13.28
N ASP A 117 -17.02 -10.28 12.68
CA ASP A 117 -16.05 -11.33 12.31
C ASP A 117 -16.66 -12.54 11.57
N CYS A 118 -17.48 -12.25 10.56
CA CYS A 118 -18.08 -13.24 9.68
C CYS A 118 -17.78 -12.90 8.21
N SER A 119 -16.54 -12.51 7.95
CA SER A 119 -16.08 -12.13 6.63
C SER A 119 -15.27 -13.24 5.96
N ALA A 120 -15.36 -13.32 4.64
CA ALA A 120 -14.57 -14.24 3.83
C ALA A 120 -14.05 -13.52 2.58
N THR A 121 -12.93 -13.99 2.03
CA THR A 121 -12.47 -13.59 0.71
C THR A 121 -12.86 -14.67 -0.29
N ILE A 122 -13.55 -14.27 -1.37
CA ILE A 122 -14.03 -15.17 -2.42
C ILE A 122 -13.57 -14.70 -3.79
N ARG A 123 -13.50 -15.63 -4.75
CA ARG A 123 -13.30 -15.33 -6.17
C ARG A 123 -14.65 -15.40 -6.88
N ILE A 124 -15.10 -14.29 -7.42
CA ILE A 124 -16.35 -14.21 -8.17
C ILE A 124 -16.04 -14.43 -9.65
N ARG A 125 -16.58 -15.48 -10.25
CA ARG A 125 -16.34 -15.82 -11.67
C ARG A 125 -16.76 -14.67 -12.59
N ARG A 126 -16.02 -14.40 -13.67
CA ARG A 126 -16.49 -13.45 -14.68
C ARG A 126 -17.64 -14.04 -15.50
N ARG A 127 -18.64 -13.21 -15.81
CA ARG A 127 -19.74 -13.56 -16.73
C ARG A 127 -19.50 -12.97 -18.11
N GLU A 128 -19.84 -13.73 -19.15
CA GLU A 128 -19.84 -13.24 -20.53
C GLU A 128 -20.78 -12.03 -20.71
N GLY A 129 -21.96 -12.09 -20.08
CA GLY A 129 -23.00 -11.06 -20.15
C GLY A 129 -22.75 -9.79 -19.33
N LEU A 130 -21.55 -9.63 -18.73
CA LEU A 130 -21.26 -8.61 -17.71
C LEU A 130 -22.21 -8.70 -16.49
N TYR A 131 -21.92 -7.96 -15.44
CA TYR A 131 -22.76 -7.85 -14.26
C TYR A 131 -23.72 -6.68 -14.39
N ASP A 132 -25.02 -6.93 -14.38
CA ASP A 132 -26.03 -5.89 -14.21
C ASP A 132 -26.44 -5.79 -12.75
N ASP A 133 -25.91 -4.80 -12.05
CA ASP A 133 -26.17 -4.53 -10.65
C ASP A 133 -27.30 -3.52 -10.43
N CYS A 134 -28.07 -3.17 -11.48
CA CYS A 134 -29.12 -2.16 -11.38
C CYS A 134 -30.22 -2.49 -10.37
N ALA A 135 -30.62 -3.77 -10.28
CA ALA A 135 -31.66 -4.24 -9.36
C ALA A 135 -31.13 -4.74 -8.00
N ALA A 136 -29.81 -4.70 -7.78
CA ALA A 136 -29.22 -5.20 -6.55
C ALA A 136 -29.64 -4.35 -5.33
N VAL A 137 -29.90 -5.03 -4.21
CA VAL A 137 -30.12 -4.38 -2.91
C VAL A 137 -28.81 -3.80 -2.41
N LYS A 138 -28.79 -2.50 -2.09
CA LYS A 138 -27.55 -1.76 -1.80
C LYS A 138 -27.57 -1.10 -0.44
N LEU A 139 -26.37 -0.88 0.10
CA LEU A 139 -26.16 0.08 1.18
C LEU A 139 -25.70 1.41 0.61
N SER A 140 -26.25 2.50 1.15
CA SER A 140 -25.64 3.80 0.97
C SER A 140 -24.29 3.84 1.69
N ALA A 141 -23.38 4.71 1.23
CA ALA A 141 -22.09 4.90 1.90
C ALA A 141 -22.25 5.25 3.39
N GLN A 142 -23.29 6.02 3.75
CA GLN A 142 -23.59 6.36 5.15
C GLN A 142 -23.98 5.13 5.98
N GLN A 143 -24.81 4.24 5.42
CA GLN A 143 -25.24 3.01 6.09
C GLN A 143 -24.07 2.03 6.25
N HIS A 144 -23.22 1.91 5.24
CA HIS A 144 -21.99 1.12 5.36
C HIS A 144 -21.05 1.67 6.45
N LEU A 145 -20.84 2.99 6.50
CA LEU A 145 -20.02 3.60 7.57
C LEU A 145 -20.63 3.43 8.96
N ALA A 146 -21.96 3.49 9.08
CA ALA A 146 -22.65 3.22 10.34
C ALA A 146 -22.43 1.77 10.81
N MET A 147 -22.54 0.82 9.88
CA MET A 147 -22.24 -0.59 10.12
C MET A 147 -20.78 -0.81 10.55
N SER A 148 -19.82 -0.24 9.81
CA SER A 148 -18.39 -0.31 10.16
C SER A 148 -18.10 0.27 11.53
N LYS A 149 -18.68 1.43 11.86
CA LYS A 149 -18.50 2.07 13.16
C LYS A 149 -19.03 1.19 14.30
N ALA A 150 -20.20 0.59 14.14
CA ALA A 150 -20.76 -0.30 15.14
C ALA A 150 -19.87 -1.53 15.36
N PHE A 151 -19.31 -2.12 14.29
CA PHE A 151 -18.35 -3.22 14.45
C PHE A 151 -16.99 -2.78 14.99
N CYS A 152 -16.53 -1.54 14.78
CA CYS A 152 -15.31 -1.05 15.42
C CYS A 152 -15.41 -1.12 16.95
N GLU A 153 -16.58 -0.85 17.52
CA GLU A 153 -16.81 -0.98 18.97
C GLU A 153 -16.69 -2.46 19.41
N ASP A 154 -17.23 -3.39 18.61
CA ASP A 154 -17.09 -4.84 18.87
C ASP A 154 -15.64 -5.32 18.76
N TYR A 155 -14.91 -4.90 17.72
CA TYR A 155 -13.50 -5.26 17.57
C TYR A 155 -12.67 -4.77 18.75
N ASN A 156 -12.91 -3.55 19.26
CA ASN A 156 -12.24 -3.09 20.48
C ASN A 156 -12.55 -3.98 21.70
N CYS A 157 -13.77 -4.53 21.79
CA CYS A 157 -14.11 -5.49 22.85
C CYS A 157 -13.39 -6.82 22.67
N LEU A 158 -13.25 -7.31 21.44
CA LEU A 158 -12.51 -8.54 21.10
C LEU A 158 -11.01 -8.37 21.38
N ASP A 159 -10.40 -7.26 20.96
CA ASP A 159 -9.00 -6.94 21.22
C ASP A 159 -8.72 -6.83 22.72
N ALA A 160 -9.63 -6.20 23.48
CA ALA A 160 -9.53 -6.14 24.93
C ALA A 160 -9.60 -7.55 25.54
N PHE A 161 -10.47 -8.43 25.04
CA PHE A 161 -10.59 -9.80 25.50
C PHE A 161 -9.30 -10.61 25.24
N GLU A 162 -8.73 -10.52 24.04
CA GLU A 162 -7.45 -11.17 23.70
C GLU A 162 -6.30 -10.65 24.56
N GLY A 163 -6.25 -9.34 24.81
CA GLY A 163 -5.27 -8.73 25.71
C GLY A 163 -5.33 -9.31 27.13
N HIS A 164 -6.52 -9.59 27.67
CA HIS A 164 -6.66 -10.22 28.99
C HIS A 164 -6.23 -11.70 28.99
N GLN A 165 -6.51 -12.46 27.93
CA GLN A 165 -6.08 -13.86 27.85
C GLN A 165 -4.55 -14.00 27.84
N SER A 166 -3.86 -13.13 27.08
CA SER A 166 -2.39 -13.18 26.98
C SER A 166 -1.68 -12.95 28.33
N VAL A 167 -2.25 -12.12 29.20
CA VAL A 167 -1.70 -11.85 30.55
C VAL A 167 -1.87 -13.07 31.45
N VAL A 168 -3.00 -13.76 31.39
CA VAL A 168 -3.28 -14.94 32.23
C VAL A 168 -2.36 -16.11 31.85
N ASP A 169 -2.17 -16.36 30.54
CA ASP A 169 -1.27 -17.44 30.10
C ASP A 169 0.20 -17.16 30.42
N SER A 170 0.59 -15.89 30.56
CA SER A 170 1.94 -15.51 30.97
C SER A 170 2.19 -15.68 32.48
N SER A 171 1.16 -15.61 33.34
CA SER A 171 1.36 -15.68 34.80
C SER A 171 1.54 -17.10 35.35
N ASP A 172 1.04 -18.13 34.66
CA ASP A 172 1.14 -19.52 35.12
C ASP A 172 2.48 -20.19 34.75
N ARG A 173 3.34 -19.51 34.00
CA ARG A 173 4.64 -20.05 33.57
C ARG A 173 5.80 -19.79 34.53
N ASP A 174 5.61 -18.96 35.55
CA ASP A 174 6.65 -18.62 36.54
C ASP A 174 6.45 -19.27 37.93
N GLU A 175 5.40 -20.07 38.12
CA GLU A 175 5.10 -20.71 39.43
C GLU A 175 5.55 -22.19 39.51
N TRP A 176 6.73 -22.55 38.97
CA TRP A 176 7.44 -23.80 39.36
C TRP A 176 8.93 -23.60 39.72
N THR A 177 9.40 -22.37 39.94
CA THR A 177 10.71 -22.18 40.60
C THR A 177 10.63 -21.15 41.71
N SER A 178 9.84 -21.46 42.75
CA SER A 178 9.96 -20.77 44.04
C SER A 178 10.25 -21.75 45.17
N THR A 179 11.52 -22.11 45.31
CA THR A 179 12.14 -22.33 46.62
C THR A 179 13.59 -21.86 46.54
N ARG A 180 13.81 -20.57 46.83
CA ARG A 180 14.85 -20.09 47.75
C ARG A 180 14.80 -18.57 47.85
N CYS A 181 14.46 -18.13 49.05
CA CYS A 181 14.61 -16.77 49.53
C CYS A 181 16.09 -16.37 49.51
N PHE A 182 16.42 -15.25 48.86
CA PHE A 182 17.59 -14.46 49.21
C PHE A 182 17.23 -12.96 49.17
N THR A 183 17.68 -12.28 50.23
CA THR A 183 17.47 -10.87 50.57
C THR A 183 18.17 -9.90 49.62
N PRO A 184 17.75 -8.62 49.54
CA PRO A 184 18.26 -7.67 48.57
C PRO A 184 19.62 -7.11 49.02
N SER A 185 20.62 -7.22 48.14
CA SER A 185 21.87 -6.46 48.20
C SER A 185 21.96 -5.58 46.97
N SER A 186 22.24 -4.32 47.24
CA SER A 186 22.49 -3.20 46.35
C SER A 186 23.66 -3.45 45.38
N GLU A 187 23.65 -2.69 44.28
CA GLU A 187 24.73 -2.46 43.30
C GLU A 187 24.89 -3.55 42.21
N ASP A 188 24.41 -3.29 40.99
CA ASP A 188 25.28 -2.93 39.84
C ASP A 188 24.43 -2.63 38.58
N SER A 189 24.75 -1.53 37.91
CA SER A 189 24.09 -1.01 36.72
C SER A 189 24.99 -1.21 35.51
N THR A 190 24.78 -2.27 34.73
CA THR A 190 25.27 -2.37 33.33
C THR A 190 24.47 -3.41 32.54
N LEU A 191 23.33 -3.01 31.97
CA LEU A 191 22.66 -3.76 30.90
C LEU A 191 22.09 -2.80 29.86
N LEU A 192 22.95 -2.43 28.91
CA LEU A 192 22.59 -1.91 27.59
C LEU A 192 23.49 -2.68 26.63
N ASP A 193 22.97 -3.73 26.01
CA ASP A 193 23.48 -4.37 24.78
C ASP A 193 22.61 -5.61 24.46
N ASP A 194 21.33 -5.42 24.18
CA ASP A 194 20.54 -6.43 23.44
C ASP A 194 19.27 -5.82 22.83
N ILE A 195 19.45 -4.96 21.83
CA ILE A 195 18.38 -4.62 20.88
C ILE A 195 18.68 -5.41 19.61
N GLY A 196 18.33 -6.70 19.64
CA GLY A 196 18.38 -7.59 18.50
C GLY A 196 17.29 -7.23 17.49
N ASP A 197 17.74 -6.84 16.29
CA ASP A 197 17.24 -7.29 14.99
C ASP A 197 15.75 -7.67 14.87
N GLY A 198 14.86 -6.72 15.19
CA GLY A 198 13.40 -6.83 14.98
C GLY A 198 12.91 -6.23 13.65
N GLY A 199 13.82 -5.99 12.70
CA GLY A 199 13.53 -5.25 11.47
C GLY A 199 12.78 -6.02 10.38
N GLU A 200 12.77 -7.35 10.46
CA GLU A 200 12.28 -8.20 9.36
C GLU A 200 10.75 -8.44 9.40
N GLN A 201 10.11 -8.40 10.57
CA GLN A 201 8.64 -8.60 10.69
C GLN A 201 7.80 -7.40 10.20
N VAL A 202 8.37 -6.19 10.14
CA VAL A 202 7.61 -4.99 9.72
C VAL A 202 7.45 -4.92 8.19
N ALA A 203 8.33 -5.58 7.43
CA ALA A 203 8.24 -5.62 5.97
C ALA A 203 7.13 -6.57 5.49
N ASP A 204 6.90 -7.68 6.19
CA ASP A 204 5.88 -8.67 5.82
C ASP A 204 4.45 -8.11 5.90
N ASN A 205 4.16 -7.24 6.88
CA ASN A 205 2.85 -6.59 7.01
C ASN A 205 2.53 -5.59 5.88
N ILE A 206 3.51 -5.16 5.08
CA ILE A 206 3.29 -4.26 3.93
C ILE A 206 2.91 -5.05 2.67
N TYR A 207 3.34 -6.31 2.55
CA TYR A 207 2.99 -7.19 1.42
C TYR A 207 1.57 -7.76 1.52
N GLU A 208 0.99 -7.85 2.73
CA GLU A 208 -0.32 -8.47 2.98
C GLU A 208 -1.49 -7.75 2.28
N PHE A 209 -1.34 -6.46 1.97
CA PHE A 209 -2.45 -5.65 1.43
C PHE A 209 -2.51 -5.54 -0.09
N ASP A 210 -1.71 -6.32 -0.81
CA ASP A 210 -1.59 -6.44 -2.27
C ASP A 210 -2.66 -5.71 -3.13
N VAL A 211 -2.59 -4.38 -3.15
CA VAL A 211 -3.66 -3.49 -3.64
C VAL A 211 -3.87 -3.60 -5.16
N PHE A 212 -2.89 -4.13 -5.88
CA PHE A 212 -2.91 -4.31 -7.32
C PHE A 212 -2.94 -5.77 -7.75
N ASN A 213 -2.93 -6.69 -6.80
CA ASN A 213 -2.92 -8.08 -7.13
C ASN A 213 -1.51 -8.66 -7.30
N LEU A 214 -0.45 -7.84 -7.22
CA LEU A 214 0.90 -8.03 -7.75
C LEU A 214 1.77 -9.04 -7.01
N SER A 215 1.49 -9.28 -5.74
CA SER A 215 2.15 -10.36 -5.02
C SER A 215 1.60 -11.70 -5.49
N ARG A 216 2.42 -12.76 -5.43
CA ARG A 216 1.93 -14.11 -5.63
C ARG A 216 1.01 -14.43 -4.46
N ASP A 217 -0.30 -14.34 -4.70
CA ASP A 217 -1.31 -14.87 -3.80
C ASP A 217 -1.30 -16.40 -3.92
N ASP A 218 -0.33 -17.04 -3.28
CA ASP A 218 -0.23 -18.51 -3.22
C ASP A 218 -1.50 -19.12 -2.59
N ASP A 219 -2.28 -18.30 -1.87
CA ASP A 219 -3.56 -18.70 -1.28
C ASP A 219 -4.76 -18.58 -2.23
N ALA A 220 -4.60 -17.97 -3.42
CA ALA A 220 -5.68 -17.75 -4.36
C ALA A 220 -6.37 -19.06 -4.79
N GLU A 221 -5.65 -20.18 -4.80
CA GLU A 221 -6.24 -21.48 -5.11
C GLU A 221 -7.24 -21.96 -4.05
N PHE A 222 -7.02 -21.61 -2.78
CA PHE A 222 -7.86 -21.98 -1.65
C PHE A 222 -9.05 -21.03 -1.46
N LEU A 223 -9.06 -19.88 -2.14
CA LEU A 223 -10.20 -18.98 -2.13
C LEU A 223 -11.39 -19.59 -2.90
N PRO A 224 -12.58 -19.70 -2.30
CA PRO A 224 -13.77 -20.23 -2.98
C PRO A 224 -14.05 -19.50 -4.29
N LEU A 225 -14.10 -20.25 -5.40
CA LEU A 225 -14.64 -19.75 -6.66
C LEU A 225 -16.16 -19.88 -6.63
N VAL A 226 -16.86 -18.76 -6.80
CA VAL A 226 -18.31 -18.71 -6.67
C VAL A 226 -18.99 -18.11 -7.90
N ASP A 227 -20.21 -18.57 -8.13
CA ASP A 227 -21.21 -17.88 -8.94
C ASP A 227 -22.00 -16.89 -8.08
N LEU A 228 -22.43 -15.77 -8.68
CA LEU A 228 -23.09 -14.67 -7.96
C LEU A 228 -24.41 -14.21 -8.62
N TRP A 229 -25.46 -13.99 -7.83
CA TRP A 229 -26.75 -13.47 -8.30
C TRP A 229 -27.26 -12.33 -7.43
N PHE A 230 -27.80 -11.26 -8.03
CA PHE A 230 -28.35 -10.11 -7.30
C PHE A 230 -29.83 -10.25 -6.94
N ASP A 231 -30.57 -11.12 -7.64
CA ASP A 231 -32.00 -11.37 -7.39
C ASP A 231 -32.20 -12.27 -6.17
N LEU A 232 -32.15 -11.69 -4.96
CA LEU A 232 -32.12 -12.44 -3.71
C LEU A 232 -33.29 -13.43 -3.56
N GLU A 233 -34.52 -12.96 -3.79
CA GLU A 233 -35.75 -13.76 -3.62
C GLU A 233 -35.90 -14.88 -4.67
N ASN A 234 -35.28 -14.74 -5.84
CA ASN A 234 -35.30 -15.79 -6.87
C ASN A 234 -34.38 -16.97 -6.51
N HIS A 235 -33.38 -16.72 -5.66
CA HIS A 235 -32.35 -17.69 -5.33
C HIS A 235 -32.44 -18.24 -3.91
N LEU A 236 -33.05 -17.50 -2.98
CA LEU A 236 -33.19 -17.85 -1.56
C LEU A 236 -34.58 -17.50 -1.03
N LYS A 237 -35.03 -18.29 -0.05
CA LYS A 237 -36.16 -17.96 0.82
C LYS A 237 -35.64 -17.67 2.22
N ALA A 238 -36.32 -16.81 2.97
CA ALA A 238 -35.89 -16.40 4.32
C ALA A 238 -35.62 -17.58 5.28
N ASP A 239 -36.39 -18.67 5.16
CA ASP A 239 -36.27 -19.89 5.96
C ASP A 239 -35.22 -20.89 5.45
N SER A 240 -34.73 -20.69 4.21
CA SER A 240 -33.77 -21.58 3.56
C SER A 240 -32.35 -21.03 3.53
N ILE A 241 -32.10 -19.83 4.07
CA ILE A 241 -30.76 -19.23 4.14
C ILE A 241 -29.93 -20.04 5.15
N PRO A 242 -28.83 -20.70 4.72
CA PRO A 242 -27.99 -21.49 5.62
C PRO A 242 -27.26 -20.62 6.66
N SER A 243 -26.75 -21.26 7.71
CA SER A 243 -25.86 -20.58 8.65
C SER A 243 -24.57 -20.16 7.95
N PRO A 244 -24.04 -18.94 8.20
CA PRO A 244 -22.71 -18.54 7.73
C PRO A 244 -21.60 -19.53 8.10
N MET A 245 -21.73 -20.24 9.24
CA MET A 245 -20.74 -21.24 9.65
C MET A 245 -20.67 -22.45 8.73
N ASP A 246 -21.76 -22.78 8.04
CA ASP A 246 -21.76 -23.88 7.08
C ASP A 246 -20.89 -23.55 5.86
N PHE A 247 -20.79 -22.27 5.48
CA PHE A 247 -19.92 -21.84 4.38
C PHE A 247 -18.45 -22.08 4.71
N PHE A 248 -18.02 -21.74 5.93
CA PHE A 248 -16.64 -21.99 6.37
C PHE A 248 -16.32 -23.49 6.45
N GLN A 249 -17.29 -24.32 6.82
CA GLN A 249 -17.13 -25.78 6.78
C GLN A 249 -16.98 -26.29 5.34
N GLU A 250 -17.78 -25.79 4.40
CA GLU A 250 -17.65 -26.11 2.97
C GLU A 250 -16.30 -25.64 2.42
N GLN A 251 -15.84 -24.44 2.80
CA GLN A 251 -14.54 -23.90 2.41
C GLN A 251 -13.39 -24.77 2.93
N GLU A 252 -13.44 -25.20 4.20
CA GLU A 252 -12.40 -26.04 4.79
C GLU A 252 -12.39 -27.44 4.16
N ALA A 253 -13.56 -28.02 3.89
CA ALA A 253 -13.67 -29.28 3.16
C ALA A 253 -13.07 -29.17 1.75
N MET A 254 -13.32 -28.05 1.05
CA MET A 254 -12.73 -27.79 -0.26
C MET A 254 -11.21 -27.61 -0.17
N ARG A 255 -10.71 -26.88 0.83
CA ARG A 255 -9.28 -26.70 1.09
C ARG A 255 -8.58 -28.05 1.27
N ALA A 256 -9.15 -28.95 2.06
CA ALA A 256 -8.60 -30.30 2.25
C ALA A 256 -8.52 -31.08 0.93
N ILE A 257 -9.56 -31.01 0.07
CA ILE A 257 -9.55 -31.68 -1.24
C ILE A 257 -8.43 -31.11 -2.15
N ILE A 258 -8.23 -29.79 -2.16
CA ILE A 258 -7.17 -29.15 -2.96
C ILE A 258 -5.79 -29.57 -2.46
N GLN A 259 -5.58 -29.56 -1.14
CA GLN A 259 -4.32 -30.01 -0.55
C GLN A 259 -4.01 -31.47 -0.90
N ASP A 260 -5.01 -32.35 -0.88
CA ASP A 260 -4.88 -33.74 -1.29
C ASP A 260 -4.52 -33.87 -2.78
N ALA A 261 -5.16 -33.08 -3.65
CA ALA A 261 -4.86 -33.04 -5.08
C ALA A 261 -3.44 -32.54 -5.35
N ARG A 262 -2.99 -31.50 -4.62
CA ARG A 262 -1.63 -30.96 -4.68
C ARG A 262 -0.59 -31.97 -4.23
N ARG A 263 -0.85 -32.76 -3.18
CA ARG A 263 0.03 -33.85 -2.74
C ARG A 263 0.19 -34.94 -3.79
N ARG A 264 -0.86 -35.24 -4.56
CA ARG A 264 -0.80 -36.21 -5.67
C ARG A 264 -0.14 -35.64 -6.92
N ASN A 265 -0.29 -34.34 -7.16
CA ASN A 265 0.16 -33.66 -8.37
C ASN A 265 0.98 -32.39 -8.03
N PRO A 266 2.20 -32.53 -7.48
CA PRO A 266 2.99 -31.38 -7.00
C PRO A 266 3.43 -30.44 -8.13
N ASP A 267 3.57 -30.96 -9.36
CA ASP A 267 4.07 -30.19 -10.52
C ASP A 267 2.96 -29.43 -11.28
N VAL A 268 1.69 -29.60 -10.88
CA VAL A 268 0.58 -28.87 -11.50
C VAL A 268 0.77 -27.38 -11.26
N ARG A 269 0.76 -26.59 -12.34
CA ARG A 269 0.86 -25.13 -12.25
C ARG A 269 -0.32 -24.59 -11.43
N LEU A 270 -0.04 -23.61 -10.59
CA LEU A 270 -1.08 -22.84 -9.91
C LEU A 270 -2.03 -22.24 -10.95
N PRO A 271 -3.33 -22.08 -10.61
CA PRO A 271 -4.29 -21.47 -11.53
C PRO A 271 -3.76 -20.09 -11.96
N PRO A 272 -3.87 -19.74 -13.25
CA PRO A 272 -3.29 -18.51 -13.78
C PRO A 272 -3.82 -17.31 -13.01
N ARG A 273 -2.92 -16.36 -12.73
CA ARG A 273 -3.29 -15.17 -11.99
C ARG A 273 -4.25 -14.35 -12.83
N ASN A 274 -5.13 -13.67 -12.12
CA ASN A 274 -6.14 -12.85 -12.72
C ASN A 274 -5.50 -11.64 -13.42
N GLY A 275 -5.31 -11.72 -14.73
CA GLY A 275 -4.62 -10.68 -15.49
C GLY A 275 -3.10 -10.88 -15.60
N ASP A 276 -2.58 -12.10 -15.42
CA ASP A 276 -1.31 -12.46 -16.04
C ASP A 276 -1.49 -12.30 -17.55
N LEU A 277 -1.10 -11.12 -18.03
CA LEU A 277 -0.83 -10.93 -19.44
C LEU A 277 0.35 -11.83 -19.71
N ASP A 278 0.18 -12.88 -20.51
CA ASP A 278 1.26 -13.74 -21.00
C ASP A 278 2.22 -12.92 -21.90
N LEU A 279 2.90 -11.94 -21.30
CA LEU A 279 3.83 -11.03 -21.97
C LEU A 279 5.06 -11.76 -22.49
N ASP A 280 5.34 -12.95 -21.94
CA ASP A 280 6.47 -13.78 -22.34
C ASP A 280 6.17 -14.65 -23.58
N SER A 281 4.90 -14.78 -23.99
CA SER A 281 4.53 -15.66 -25.11
C SER A 281 4.78 -15.05 -26.50
N ASP A 282 4.87 -13.72 -26.62
CA ASP A 282 5.04 -13.03 -27.92
C ASP A 282 6.49 -12.58 -28.19
N LEU A 283 7.43 -12.79 -27.27
CA LEU A 283 8.83 -12.34 -27.45
C LEU A 283 9.81 -13.43 -27.88
N SER A 284 9.39 -14.70 -27.99
CA SER A 284 10.31 -15.78 -28.40
C SER A 284 10.40 -16.01 -29.92
N ASP A 285 9.58 -15.34 -30.74
CA ASP A 285 9.52 -15.58 -32.21
C ASP A 285 10.11 -14.43 -33.05
N VAL A 286 11.10 -13.70 -32.53
CA VAL A 286 11.95 -12.88 -33.40
C VAL A 286 13.08 -13.77 -33.89
N ASP A 287 12.83 -14.44 -35.02
CA ASP A 287 13.86 -15.09 -35.81
C ASP A 287 15.05 -14.13 -36.00
N GLU A 288 16.21 -14.50 -35.46
CA GLU A 288 17.50 -13.93 -35.85
C GLU A 288 17.78 -14.32 -37.30
N ASP A 289 17.11 -13.62 -38.23
CA ASP A 289 17.43 -13.70 -39.64
C ASP A 289 18.86 -13.21 -39.83
N SER A 290 19.71 -14.20 -40.07
CA SER A 290 21.13 -14.11 -40.26
C SER A 290 21.45 -13.30 -41.52
N ALA A 291 21.71 -12.00 -41.36
CA ALA A 291 22.39 -11.21 -42.38
C ALA A 291 23.89 -11.53 -42.35
N SER A 292 24.28 -12.64 -42.98
CA SER A 292 25.66 -12.85 -43.40
C SER A 292 25.95 -11.95 -44.60
N ASP A 293 26.40 -10.72 -44.34
CA ASP A 293 26.90 -9.84 -45.39
C ASP A 293 28.36 -10.20 -45.67
N GLN A 294 28.57 -10.86 -46.81
CA GLN A 294 29.88 -11.16 -47.38
C GLN A 294 30.46 -9.89 -48.00
N CYS A 295 31.45 -9.30 -47.35
CA CYS A 295 32.36 -8.37 -48.00
C CYS A 295 33.73 -9.04 -48.12
N SER A 296 33.94 -9.73 -49.23
CA SER A 296 35.26 -9.96 -49.80
C SER A 296 35.74 -8.67 -50.46
N ASP A 297 36.88 -8.12 -50.03
CA ASP A 297 37.89 -7.66 -50.98
C ASP A 297 39.27 -7.48 -50.34
N ASP A 298 40.26 -7.91 -51.13
CA ASP A 298 41.68 -8.02 -50.86
C ASP A 298 42.40 -6.68 -50.69
N SER A 299 43.43 -6.62 -49.84
CA SER A 299 44.69 -5.91 -50.16
C SER A 299 45.77 -6.18 -49.11
N LEU A 300 46.86 -6.75 -49.60
CA LEU A 300 48.14 -7.09 -48.96
C LEU A 300 48.86 -5.89 -48.32
N CYS A 301 49.60 -6.16 -47.23
CA CYS A 301 50.96 -5.67 -46.94
C CYS A 301 51.59 -6.60 -45.88
N GLU A 302 52.61 -7.34 -46.29
CA GLU A 302 53.52 -8.12 -45.43
C GLU A 302 54.54 -7.21 -44.73
N ASP A 303 55.05 -7.69 -43.58
CA ASP A 303 56.43 -7.58 -43.04
C ASP A 303 56.38 -7.76 -41.50
N GLU A 304 56.63 -8.96 -40.98
CA GLU A 304 57.90 -9.42 -40.36
C GLU A 304 58.53 -8.39 -39.38
N VAL A 305 58.84 -8.69 -38.11
CA VAL A 305 59.89 -9.61 -37.66
C VAL A 305 59.71 -9.96 -36.16
N ALA A 306 60.15 -11.18 -35.86
CA ALA A 306 60.23 -11.95 -34.62
C ALA A 306 60.97 -11.37 -33.39
N HIS A 307 60.60 -11.89 -32.21
CA HIS A 307 61.46 -12.55 -31.19
C HIS A 307 60.68 -12.63 -29.86
N ALA A 308 60.84 -13.59 -28.94
CA ALA A 308 61.44 -14.92 -28.86
C ALA A 308 61.01 -15.48 -27.48
N GLU A 309 60.97 -16.80 -27.40
CA GLU A 309 60.65 -17.60 -26.21
C GLU A 309 61.59 -17.33 -25.01
N ARG A 310 61.18 -17.74 -23.79
CA ARG A 310 61.74 -18.94 -23.10
C ARG A 310 61.76 -18.86 -21.56
N MET A 311 61.00 -19.80 -20.96
CA MET A 311 61.26 -20.66 -19.79
C MET A 311 60.97 -20.30 -18.31
N LYS A 312 60.19 -21.24 -17.74
CA LYS A 312 60.37 -22.05 -16.50
C LYS A 312 60.15 -21.40 -15.11
N GLY A 313 59.09 -21.87 -14.46
CA GLY A 313 59.17 -22.83 -13.34
C GLY A 313 59.44 -22.27 -11.93
N GLY A 314 58.56 -22.58 -10.98
CA GLY A 314 58.82 -22.46 -9.54
C GLY A 314 57.55 -22.49 -8.68
N ALA A 315 57.37 -23.59 -7.94
CA ALA A 315 56.32 -23.81 -6.95
C ALA A 315 56.67 -23.15 -5.58
N PRO A 316 55.82 -23.22 -4.53
CA PRO A 316 55.54 -22.10 -3.64
C PRO A 316 56.34 -22.10 -2.33
N THR A 317 56.43 -20.93 -1.68
CA THR A 317 56.85 -20.84 -0.27
C THR A 317 55.93 -19.91 0.51
N SER A 318 55.34 -20.47 1.57
CA SER A 318 54.64 -19.77 2.65
C SER A 318 55.60 -18.88 3.44
N LEU A 319 55.13 -17.73 3.94
CA LEU A 319 55.63 -17.16 5.19
C LEU A 319 54.59 -16.21 5.82
N SER A 320 54.32 -16.50 7.09
CA SER A 320 53.46 -15.79 8.04
C SER A 320 54.09 -14.46 8.47
N ALA A 321 53.28 -13.40 8.63
CA ALA A 321 53.65 -12.21 9.39
C ALA A 321 52.49 -11.75 10.28
N ARG A 322 52.79 -11.63 11.57
CA ARG A 322 51.93 -11.18 12.67
C ARG A 322 51.85 -9.65 12.70
N PHE A 323 50.67 -9.11 12.99
CA PHE A 323 50.48 -7.70 13.38
C PHE A 323 50.32 -7.61 14.90
N ALA A 324 50.95 -6.60 15.51
CA ALA A 324 50.81 -6.18 16.90
C ALA A 324 50.14 -4.79 16.95
N PRO A 325 49.35 -4.44 17.98
CA PRO A 325 48.71 -3.14 18.10
C PRO A 325 49.52 -2.17 18.99
N SER A 326 49.42 -0.87 18.71
CA SER A 326 50.00 0.20 19.54
C SER A 326 48.92 1.05 20.18
N GLU A 327 49.03 1.20 21.51
CA GLU A 327 48.25 2.06 22.40
C GLU A 327 48.44 3.56 22.10
N GLN A 328 47.41 4.38 22.37
CA GLN A 328 47.55 5.82 22.56
C GLN A 328 46.82 6.30 23.82
N SER A 329 47.52 7.20 24.50
CA SER A 329 47.34 7.62 25.89
C SER A 329 46.38 8.81 26.01
N PHE A 330 45.62 8.84 27.12
CA PHE A 330 44.87 9.99 27.59
C PHE A 330 45.79 10.99 28.32
N ALA A 331 45.62 12.28 28.05
CA ALA A 331 46.10 13.36 28.93
C ALA A 331 44.97 14.36 29.19
N ARG A 332 44.79 14.67 30.47
CA ARG A 332 43.75 15.50 31.08
C ARG A 332 44.44 16.76 31.60
N VAL A 333 44.00 17.96 31.19
CA VAL A 333 44.47 19.22 31.80
C VAL A 333 43.28 20.16 32.00
N GLN A 334 43.22 20.70 33.22
CA GLN A 334 42.28 21.68 33.75
C GLN A 334 42.79 23.13 33.53
N LEU A 335 41.84 24.08 33.68
CA LEU A 335 41.92 25.34 34.45
C LEU A 335 42.07 26.72 33.73
N VAL A 336 41.16 27.62 34.17
CA VAL A 336 41.22 29.09 34.40
C VAL A 336 40.82 30.11 33.31
N VAL A 337 40.21 31.17 33.85
CA VAL A 337 39.41 32.32 33.39
C VAL A 337 40.24 33.50 32.84
N GLY A 338 39.70 34.18 31.81
CA GLY A 338 39.73 35.65 31.64
C GLY A 338 40.78 36.28 30.70
N GLU A 339 40.36 36.82 29.56
CA GLU A 339 40.59 38.22 29.08
C GLU A 339 40.07 38.41 27.64
N VAL A 340 39.64 39.63 27.32
CA VAL A 340 39.04 40.06 26.04
C VAL A 340 40.10 40.73 25.17
N VAL A 341 40.41 40.20 23.97
CA VAL A 341 41.01 40.96 22.86
C VAL A 341 40.53 40.42 21.48
N ALA A 342 39.86 41.31 20.73
CA ALA A 342 39.64 41.40 19.27
C ALA A 342 39.50 40.13 18.38
N LEU A 343 38.31 39.96 17.79
CA LEU A 343 38.02 39.02 16.70
C LEU A 343 37.97 39.71 15.32
N THR A 344 38.56 39.07 14.31
CA THR A 344 38.25 39.23 12.88
C THR A 344 37.54 37.95 12.38
N PRO A 345 36.69 38.00 11.34
CA PRO A 345 35.60 37.03 11.21
C PRO A 345 35.91 35.89 10.24
N VAL A 346 35.85 34.65 10.73
CA VAL A 346 35.34 33.49 9.99
C VAL A 346 34.62 32.58 11.00
N SER A 347 33.32 32.32 10.82
CA SER A 347 32.55 31.41 11.69
C SER A 347 31.75 30.43 10.85
N CYS A 348 32.00 29.15 11.10
CA CYS A 348 31.07 28.05 10.94
C CYS A 348 30.58 27.62 12.34
N SER A 349 29.27 27.39 12.41
CA SER A 349 28.54 26.45 13.28
C SER A 349 28.12 26.82 14.71
N LEU A 350 26.80 26.63 14.91
CA LEU A 350 26.02 26.21 16.09
C LEU A 350 26.09 27.02 17.40
N LEU A 351 24.91 27.50 17.83
CA LEU A 351 24.40 27.25 19.18
C LEU A 351 22.86 27.33 19.22
N VAL A 352 22.30 26.43 20.03
CA VAL A 352 20.88 26.19 20.33
C VAL A 352 20.34 27.24 21.30
N SER A 353 19.12 27.73 21.08
CA SER A 353 18.18 28.18 22.14
C SER A 353 16.75 28.28 21.60
N ILE A 354 15.80 27.95 22.48
CA ILE A 354 14.39 27.67 22.25
C ILE A 354 13.51 28.92 22.38
N SER A 355 12.47 28.96 21.52
CA SER A 355 11.16 29.63 21.61
C SER A 355 10.92 31.08 21.19
N LEU A 356 9.92 31.14 20.28
CA LEU A 356 8.87 32.13 20.04
C LEU A 356 9.13 33.32 19.11
N ALA A 357 8.26 33.32 18.08
CA ALA A 357 7.80 34.41 17.22
C ALA A 357 8.75 34.94 16.13
N SER A 358 8.24 34.84 14.89
CA SER A 358 8.18 35.95 13.93
C SER A 358 9.16 37.09 14.18
N SER A 359 10.30 37.10 13.48
CA SER A 359 11.13 38.30 13.35
C SER A 359 11.36 38.62 11.87
N SER A 360 10.55 39.56 11.40
CA SER A 360 10.99 40.62 10.50
C SER A 360 12.12 41.41 11.17
N ASP A 361 13.28 41.53 10.51
CA ASP A 361 14.34 42.44 10.96
C ASP A 361 13.96 43.91 10.69
N PRO A 362 14.25 44.84 11.62
CA PRO A 362 13.82 46.22 11.53
C PRO A 362 14.98 47.12 11.08
N LEU A 363 14.91 47.71 9.89
CA LEU A 363 15.55 49.01 9.64
C LEU A 363 14.70 49.85 8.68
N LEU A 364 14.29 51.01 9.20
CA LEU A 364 13.63 52.15 8.57
C LEU A 364 12.19 51.95 8.08
N ALA A 365 11.29 52.46 8.92
CA ALA A 365 9.89 52.71 8.67
C ALA A 365 9.64 53.49 7.37
N SER A 366 8.82 52.92 6.49
CA SER A 366 7.73 53.68 5.85
C SER A 366 6.56 52.72 5.62
N GLY A 367 5.44 53.02 6.26
CA GLY A 367 4.25 52.20 6.22
C GLY A 367 3.61 52.21 4.84
N GLN A 368 3.52 51.04 4.22
CA GLN A 368 2.52 50.75 3.21
C GLN A 368 2.07 49.29 3.35
N ASN A 369 0.78 49.11 3.63
CA ASN A 369 0.09 47.83 3.61
C ASN A 369 0.06 47.29 2.17
N LYS A 370 1.14 46.63 1.74
CA LYS A 370 1.21 45.97 0.43
C LYS A 370 0.43 44.66 0.54
N LYS A 371 -0.78 44.62 -0.06
CA LYS A 371 -1.49 43.38 -0.39
C LYS A 371 -0.48 42.41 -1.05
N ALA A 372 -0.33 41.22 -0.48
CA ALA A 372 0.49 40.16 -1.08
C ALA A 372 -0.04 39.88 -2.49
N SER A 373 0.82 40.00 -3.50
CA SER A 373 0.47 39.64 -4.86
C SER A 373 0.22 38.13 -4.96
N PRO A 374 -0.73 37.69 -5.80
CA PRO A 374 -1.01 36.27 -5.98
C PRO A 374 0.28 35.56 -6.43
N SER A 375 0.55 34.42 -5.82
CA SER A 375 1.68 33.58 -6.18
C SER A 375 1.55 33.18 -7.66
N SER A 376 2.62 33.35 -8.43
CA SER A 376 2.62 32.99 -9.86
C SER A 376 3.51 31.77 -10.06
N GLY A 377 3.00 30.80 -10.84
CA GLY A 377 3.74 29.60 -11.21
C GLY A 377 4.99 29.93 -12.06
N CYS A 378 5.93 29.00 -12.09
CA CYS A 378 7.08 29.06 -12.98
C CYS A 378 6.61 29.05 -14.44
N GLY A 379 6.89 30.10 -15.22
CA GLY A 379 6.49 30.15 -16.63
C GLY A 379 7.10 29.06 -17.52
N GLY A 380 8.10 28.31 -17.05
CA GLY A 380 8.70 27.19 -17.78
C GLY A 380 8.00 25.85 -17.55
N CYS A 381 7.92 25.40 -16.29
CA CYS A 381 7.35 24.09 -15.94
C CYS A 381 5.95 24.16 -15.34
N GLN A 382 5.46 25.35 -15.00
CA GLN A 382 4.19 25.64 -14.31
C GLN A 382 3.96 24.93 -12.96
N ILE A 383 4.89 24.09 -12.52
CA ILE A 383 4.80 23.30 -11.28
C ILE A 383 5.25 24.09 -10.04
N GLU A 384 6.36 24.84 -10.14
CA GLU A 384 6.87 25.55 -8.96
C GLU A 384 6.18 26.89 -8.75
N ILE A 385 5.61 27.06 -7.56
CA ILE A 385 4.95 28.30 -7.13
C ILE A 385 5.94 29.12 -6.30
N SER A 386 6.08 30.41 -6.60
CA SER A 386 6.89 31.34 -5.80
C SER A 386 6.04 32.53 -5.37
N CYS A 387 6.15 32.93 -4.11
CA CYS A 387 5.39 34.06 -3.57
C CYS A 387 5.89 35.44 -4.02
N SER A 388 7.09 35.55 -4.63
CA SER A 388 7.58 36.81 -5.20
C SER A 388 8.55 36.61 -6.37
N GLN A 389 8.63 37.59 -7.26
CA GLN A 389 9.58 37.62 -8.38
C GLN A 389 11.03 37.64 -7.91
N GLU A 390 11.30 38.17 -6.72
CA GLU A 390 12.64 38.25 -6.17
C GLU A 390 13.13 36.89 -5.65
N ARG A 391 12.30 36.17 -4.88
CA ARG A 391 12.60 34.76 -4.51
C ARG A 391 12.79 33.90 -5.75
N ARG A 392 11.98 34.15 -6.79
CA ARG A 392 12.10 33.49 -8.09
C ARG A 392 13.45 33.73 -8.78
N ARG A 393 14.02 34.93 -8.65
CA ARG A 393 15.34 35.28 -9.21
C ARG A 393 16.48 34.68 -8.38
N ARG A 394 16.41 34.75 -7.05
CA ARG A 394 17.42 34.18 -6.15
C ARG A 394 17.52 32.66 -6.26
N ALA A 395 16.39 31.97 -6.45
CA ALA A 395 16.36 30.52 -6.64
C ALA A 395 16.60 30.09 -8.11
N ARG A 396 16.90 31.02 -9.04
CA ARG A 396 16.89 30.71 -10.49
C ARG A 396 17.91 29.64 -10.89
N SER A 397 19.10 29.65 -10.30
CA SER A 397 20.15 28.65 -10.59
C SER A 397 19.70 27.24 -10.18
N ARG A 398 19.27 27.08 -8.92
CA ARG A 398 18.73 25.82 -8.38
C ARG A 398 17.48 25.33 -9.13
N ARG A 399 16.61 26.28 -9.50
CA ARG A 399 15.35 25.98 -10.19
C ARG A 399 15.54 25.58 -11.65
N LYS A 400 16.59 26.05 -12.32
CA LYS A 400 16.77 25.80 -13.77
C LYS A 400 16.82 24.30 -14.08
N GLU A 401 17.53 23.54 -13.25
CA GLU A 401 17.67 22.10 -13.38
C GLU A 401 16.35 21.36 -13.11
N LYS A 402 15.68 21.69 -11.99
CA LYS A 402 14.36 21.14 -11.67
C LYS A 402 13.30 21.48 -12.70
N CYS A 403 13.34 22.69 -13.25
CA CYS A 403 12.47 23.11 -14.34
C CYS A 403 12.77 22.36 -15.64
N ALA A 404 14.03 22.02 -15.91
CA ALA A 404 14.42 21.24 -17.08
C ALA A 404 13.93 19.79 -16.95
N ILE A 405 14.12 19.15 -15.79
CA ILE A 405 13.55 17.84 -15.45
C ILE A 405 12.04 17.88 -15.66
N ASN A 406 11.34 18.81 -15.01
CA ASN A 406 9.90 18.92 -15.13
C ASN A 406 9.40 19.20 -16.56
N ARG A 407 10.16 19.93 -17.39
CA ARG A 407 9.80 20.16 -18.79
C ARG A 407 10.06 18.94 -19.66
N LYS A 408 11.13 18.18 -19.40
CA LYS A 408 11.48 16.96 -20.15
C LYS A 408 10.38 15.90 -20.03
N TYR A 409 9.78 15.79 -18.85
CA TYR A 409 8.79 14.76 -18.53
C TYR A 409 7.34 15.24 -18.64
N GLN A 410 7.12 16.48 -19.07
CA GLN A 410 5.80 16.95 -19.48
C GLN A 410 5.63 16.64 -20.98
N PRO A 411 4.52 15.98 -21.40
CA PRO A 411 4.29 15.73 -22.81
C PRO A 411 4.28 17.07 -23.55
N GLY A 412 5.26 17.21 -24.45
CA GLY A 412 5.55 18.45 -25.16
C GLY A 412 4.45 18.76 -26.16
N GLY A 413 3.45 19.53 -25.73
CA GLY A 413 2.44 20.08 -26.62
C GLY A 413 1.96 21.40 -26.06
N GLY A 414 2.12 22.49 -26.81
CA GLY A 414 1.52 23.79 -26.49
C GLY A 414 -0.01 23.80 -26.57
N GLY A 415 -0.66 22.63 -26.57
CA GLY A 415 -2.10 22.49 -26.41
C GLY A 415 -2.50 22.71 -24.94
N ALA A 416 -3.73 23.15 -24.73
CA ALA A 416 -4.27 23.28 -23.39
C ALA A 416 -4.21 21.92 -22.67
N GLU A 417 -3.52 21.86 -21.54
CA GLU A 417 -3.45 20.66 -20.70
C GLU A 417 -4.88 20.17 -20.36
N PRO A 418 -5.18 18.86 -20.49
CA PRO A 418 -6.48 18.33 -20.12
C PRO A 418 -6.84 18.74 -18.68
N LYS A 419 -8.02 19.31 -18.49
CA LYS A 419 -8.49 19.82 -17.19
C LYS A 419 -8.27 18.82 -16.03
N PRO A 420 -8.56 17.51 -16.16
CA PRO A 420 -8.34 16.55 -15.08
C PRO A 420 -6.88 16.48 -14.61
N ARG A 421 -5.91 16.57 -15.52
CA ARG A 421 -4.48 16.52 -15.16
C ARG A 421 -4.03 17.79 -14.45
N LYS A 422 -4.52 18.95 -14.92
CA LYS A 422 -4.30 20.24 -14.26
C LYS A 422 -4.87 20.23 -12.84
N ASP A 423 -6.09 19.72 -12.68
CA ASP A 423 -6.76 19.64 -11.39
C ASP A 423 -5.99 18.68 -10.46
N LEU A 424 -5.54 17.53 -10.97
CA LEU A 424 -4.75 16.56 -10.21
C LEU A 424 -3.42 17.14 -9.72
N ARG A 425 -2.72 17.93 -10.55
CA ARG A 425 -1.48 18.61 -10.16
C ARG A 425 -1.71 19.64 -9.06
N ALA A 426 -2.78 20.41 -9.18
CA ALA A 426 -3.09 21.45 -8.21
C ALA A 426 -3.58 20.83 -6.87
N PHE A 427 -4.33 19.73 -6.92
CA PHE A 427 -4.64 18.88 -5.75
C PHE A 427 -3.35 18.36 -5.10
N THR A 428 -2.44 17.78 -5.89
CA THR A 428 -1.15 17.28 -5.40
C THR A 428 -0.32 18.39 -4.75
N SER A 429 -0.29 19.58 -5.35
CA SER A 429 0.46 20.71 -4.81
C SER A 429 -0.09 21.20 -3.47
N LYS A 430 -1.43 21.16 -3.29
CA LYS A 430 -2.06 21.55 -2.03
C LYS A 430 -1.74 20.54 -0.92
N HIS A 431 -1.87 19.25 -1.23
CA HIS A 431 -1.73 18.16 -0.27
C HIS A 431 -0.29 17.63 -0.13
N ARG A 432 0.67 18.26 -0.83
CA ARG A 432 2.08 17.84 -0.85
C ARG A 432 2.67 17.62 0.55
N PRO A 433 2.44 18.47 1.57
CA PRO A 433 2.98 18.23 2.91
C PRO A 433 2.45 16.94 3.55
N SER A 434 1.13 16.72 3.54
CA SER A 434 0.51 15.51 4.10
C SER A 434 0.95 14.25 3.36
N ILE A 435 1.02 14.33 2.02
CA ILE A 435 1.49 13.22 1.20
C ILE A 435 2.95 12.87 1.52
N ALA A 436 3.84 13.87 1.61
CA ALA A 436 5.25 13.62 1.92
C ALA A 436 5.45 12.99 3.31
N VAL A 437 4.65 13.40 4.30
CA VAL A 437 4.72 12.85 5.66
C VAL A 437 4.23 11.41 5.69
N ALA A 438 3.06 11.13 5.11
CA ALA A 438 2.54 9.76 5.03
C ALA A 438 3.48 8.84 4.24
N ALA A 439 4.02 9.35 3.12
CA ALA A 439 4.92 8.58 2.29
C ALA A 439 6.28 8.34 2.96
N SER A 440 6.79 9.27 3.79
CA SER A 440 8.00 9.05 4.60
C SER A 440 7.77 8.01 5.70
N ALA A 441 6.57 7.98 6.29
CA ALA A 441 6.21 6.98 7.28
C ALA A 441 6.03 5.59 6.66
N ALA A 442 5.50 5.54 5.43
CA ALA A 442 5.28 4.29 4.70
C ALA A 442 6.57 3.74 4.07
N LEU A 443 7.39 4.61 3.47
CA LEU A 443 8.65 4.28 2.82
C LEU A 443 9.78 4.63 3.78
N GLN A 444 10.26 3.63 4.52
CA GLN A 444 11.51 3.77 5.27
C GLN A 444 12.61 4.29 4.33
N VAL A 445 13.55 5.09 4.84
CA VAL A 445 14.56 5.83 4.05
C VAL A 445 15.29 4.95 3.03
N ASN A 446 15.56 3.69 3.39
CA ASN A 446 16.34 2.75 2.58
C ASN A 446 15.53 2.10 1.45
N THR A 447 14.21 2.07 1.53
CA THR A 447 13.35 1.38 0.54
C THR A 447 12.82 2.32 -0.54
N ALA A 448 12.95 3.64 -0.38
CA ALA A 448 12.38 4.62 -1.31
C ALA A 448 12.88 4.54 -2.78
N GLN A 449 13.93 3.76 -3.08
CA GLN A 449 14.45 3.58 -4.45
C GLN A 449 13.77 2.47 -5.25
N ASP A 450 13.24 1.46 -4.56
CA ASP A 450 12.63 0.28 -5.18
C ASP A 450 11.11 0.29 -5.09
N TYR A 451 10.53 1.31 -4.45
CA TYR A 451 9.11 1.44 -4.21
C TYR A 451 8.57 2.80 -4.62
N VAL A 452 7.27 2.81 -4.93
CA VAL A 452 6.48 3.94 -5.37
C VAL A 452 5.31 4.11 -4.41
N PHE A 453 5.09 5.33 -3.94
CA PHE A 453 3.93 5.67 -3.11
C PHE A 453 2.74 6.02 -4.01
N ALA A 454 1.78 5.11 -4.16
CA ALA A 454 0.61 5.29 -5.00
C ALA A 454 -0.60 5.81 -4.20
N ILE A 455 -1.30 6.80 -4.75
CA ILE A 455 -2.55 7.34 -4.19
C ILE A 455 -3.65 7.26 -5.24
N PHE A 456 -4.77 6.63 -4.88
CA PHE A 456 -5.92 6.44 -5.75
C PHE A 456 -6.97 7.50 -5.48
N LEU A 457 -7.41 8.16 -6.53
CA LEU A 457 -8.29 9.31 -6.47
C LEU A 457 -9.49 9.11 -7.40
N ARG A 458 -10.65 9.62 -7.00
CA ARG A 458 -11.83 9.75 -7.86
C ARG A 458 -12.25 11.22 -7.94
N PRO A 459 -12.48 11.80 -9.13
CA PRO A 459 -12.99 13.16 -9.25
C PRO A 459 -14.36 13.29 -8.57
N ARG A 460 -14.61 14.40 -7.88
CA ARG A 460 -15.95 14.69 -7.35
C ARG A 460 -16.88 15.12 -8.49
N SER A 461 -18.03 14.45 -8.63
CA SER A 461 -18.95 14.61 -9.77
C SER A 461 -19.68 15.95 -9.82
N LYS A 462 -19.72 16.71 -8.71
CA LYS A 462 -20.29 18.07 -8.65
C LYS A 462 -19.16 19.05 -8.38
N GLY A 463 -18.95 19.97 -9.32
CA GLY A 463 -17.82 20.90 -9.38
C GLY A 463 -17.34 21.32 -8.00
N ALA A 464 -16.24 20.71 -7.55
CA ALA A 464 -15.62 21.05 -6.29
C ALA A 464 -15.33 22.55 -6.31
N ALA A 465 -15.87 23.28 -5.34
CA ALA A 465 -15.66 24.72 -5.25
C ALA A 465 -14.17 25.06 -5.07
N HIS A 466 -13.40 24.11 -4.53
CA HIS A 466 -11.99 24.27 -4.24
C HIS A 466 -11.17 23.10 -4.77
N ILE A 467 -9.95 23.39 -5.20
CA ILE A 467 -9.04 22.39 -5.76
C ILE A 467 -8.67 21.28 -4.77
N GLU A 468 -8.64 21.64 -3.49
CA GLU A 468 -8.36 20.75 -2.36
C GLU A 468 -9.43 19.68 -2.15
N THR A 469 -10.64 19.91 -2.65
CA THR A 469 -11.76 18.96 -2.63
C THR A 469 -12.09 18.43 -4.02
N ALA A 470 -11.20 18.59 -5.01
CA ALA A 470 -11.47 18.13 -6.37
C ALA A 470 -11.57 16.60 -6.49
N PHE A 471 -10.97 15.86 -5.55
CA PHE A 471 -10.92 14.40 -5.55
C PHE A 471 -11.38 13.80 -4.21
N TRP A 472 -11.85 12.56 -4.26
CA TRP A 472 -11.95 11.65 -3.12
C TRP A 472 -10.74 10.73 -3.11
N ALA A 473 -10.05 10.61 -1.98
CA ALA A 473 -9.02 9.58 -1.82
C ALA A 473 -9.69 8.23 -1.56
N LEU A 474 -9.50 7.30 -2.49
CA LEU A 474 -10.04 5.95 -2.41
C LEU A 474 -9.10 5.02 -1.64
N GLY A 475 -7.80 5.29 -1.69
CA GLY A 475 -6.77 4.44 -1.10
C GLY A 475 -5.37 5.02 -1.30
N ALA A 476 -4.41 4.45 -0.58
CA ALA A 476 -2.98 4.65 -0.81
C ALA A 476 -2.26 3.31 -0.58
N ALA A 477 -1.15 3.11 -1.29
CA ALA A 477 -0.36 1.88 -1.26
C ALA A 477 1.12 2.18 -1.50
N VAL A 478 1.98 1.34 -0.94
CA VAL A 478 3.40 1.24 -1.32
C VAL A 478 3.51 0.11 -2.33
N VAL A 479 4.07 0.40 -3.49
CA VAL A 479 4.09 -0.53 -4.63
C VAL A 479 5.52 -0.72 -5.10
N PRO A 480 6.01 -1.94 -5.33
CA PRO A 480 7.34 -2.11 -5.89
C PRO A 480 7.40 -1.48 -7.28
N ILE A 481 8.51 -0.84 -7.63
CA ILE A 481 8.68 -0.18 -8.93
C ILE A 481 8.58 -1.17 -10.10
N THR A 482 8.82 -2.46 -9.85
CA THR A 482 8.65 -3.56 -10.82
C THR A 482 7.20 -3.82 -11.22
N ALA A 483 6.23 -3.23 -10.50
CA ALA A 483 4.82 -3.23 -10.85
C ALA A 483 4.48 -2.46 -12.14
N PHE A 484 5.38 -1.59 -12.59
CA PHE A 484 5.18 -0.73 -13.75
C PHE A 484 5.78 -1.38 -15.01
N PRO A 485 5.28 -1.04 -16.21
CA PRO A 485 5.84 -1.54 -17.47
C PRO A 485 7.37 -1.32 -17.54
N PRO A 486 8.17 -2.29 -18.06
CA PRO A 486 9.64 -2.19 -18.05
C PRO A 486 10.20 -0.92 -18.67
N ASP A 487 9.57 -0.40 -19.72
CA ASP A 487 9.91 0.87 -20.38
C ASP A 487 9.75 2.08 -19.44
N ARG A 488 8.76 2.02 -18.54
CA ARG A 488 8.52 3.03 -17.51
C ARG A 488 9.45 2.90 -16.33
N ILE A 489 9.84 1.69 -15.94
CA ILE A 489 10.76 1.47 -14.80
C ILE A 489 12.08 2.24 -15.01
N ALA A 490 12.69 2.10 -16.20
CA ALA A 490 13.94 2.77 -16.50
C ALA A 490 13.80 4.30 -16.44
N GLU A 491 12.68 4.83 -16.94
CA GLU A 491 12.35 6.25 -16.86
C GLU A 491 12.19 6.71 -15.40
N MET A 492 11.35 6.02 -14.63
CA MET A 492 11.04 6.29 -13.22
C MET A 492 12.32 6.26 -12.36
N LYS A 493 13.14 5.21 -12.47
CA LYS A 493 14.45 5.13 -11.79
C LYS A 493 15.38 6.27 -12.16
N GLY A 494 15.43 6.65 -13.45
CA GLY A 494 16.23 7.79 -13.91
C GLY A 494 15.77 9.14 -13.33
N GLN A 495 14.44 9.35 -13.26
CA GLN A 495 13.85 10.53 -12.65
C GLN A 495 14.11 10.56 -11.13
N LEU A 496 13.90 9.43 -10.45
CA LEU A 496 14.09 9.30 -9.01
C LEU A 496 15.54 9.54 -8.62
N LYS A 497 16.51 8.97 -9.35
CA LYS A 497 17.94 9.22 -9.13
C LYS A 497 18.30 10.71 -9.26
N SER A 498 17.76 11.37 -10.29
CA SER A 498 17.99 12.81 -10.52
C SER A 498 17.37 13.66 -9.41
N ALA A 499 16.14 13.32 -8.99
CA ALA A 499 15.44 14.01 -7.92
C ALA A 499 16.11 13.77 -6.56
N HIS A 500 16.58 12.55 -6.30
CA HIS A 500 17.30 12.19 -5.08
C HIS A 500 18.57 13.04 -4.95
N ALA A 501 19.44 13.05 -5.97
CA ALA A 501 20.65 13.86 -5.97
C ALA A 501 20.36 15.36 -5.74
N LEU A 502 19.31 15.90 -6.37
CA LEU A 502 18.91 17.28 -6.21
C LEU A 502 18.37 17.58 -4.80
N ASN A 503 17.56 16.69 -4.21
CA ASN A 503 17.01 16.89 -2.87
C ASN A 503 18.12 16.76 -1.81
N VAL A 504 19.03 15.80 -1.95
CA VAL A 504 20.22 15.67 -1.09
C VAL A 504 21.10 16.92 -1.15
N ALA A 505 21.36 17.45 -2.34
CA ALA A 505 22.10 18.70 -2.49
C ALA A 505 21.41 19.92 -1.84
N ASN A 506 20.12 19.83 -1.53
CA ASN A 506 19.35 20.84 -0.81
C ASN A 506 19.15 20.53 0.68
N GLY A 507 19.82 19.50 1.22
CA GLY A 507 19.79 19.14 2.64
C GLY A 507 18.63 18.23 3.04
N ALA A 508 17.94 17.61 2.08
CA ALA A 508 17.01 16.51 2.35
C ALA A 508 17.80 15.19 2.49
N LEU A 509 17.18 14.17 3.10
CA LEU A 509 17.73 12.81 3.15
C LEU A 509 17.68 12.11 1.80
N GLY A 510 16.65 12.41 1.01
CA GLY A 510 16.43 11.75 -0.25
C GLY A 510 15.23 12.27 -1.00
N ALA A 511 14.80 11.48 -1.98
CA ALA A 511 13.56 11.68 -2.69
C ALA A 511 12.86 10.33 -2.84
N MET A 512 11.54 10.38 -2.90
CA MET A 512 10.65 9.26 -3.19
C MET A 512 9.76 9.62 -4.36
N GLU A 513 9.28 8.58 -5.05
CA GLU A 513 8.35 8.71 -6.16
C GLU A 513 6.91 8.55 -5.67
N VAL A 514 6.08 9.56 -5.94
CA VAL A 514 4.65 9.54 -5.61
C VAL A 514 3.82 9.54 -6.88
N VAL A 515 2.95 8.55 -7.03
CA VAL A 515 2.05 8.42 -8.18
C VAL A 515 0.61 8.66 -7.71
N LEU A 516 -0.01 9.72 -8.20
CA LEU A 516 -1.44 9.96 -7.99
C LEU A 516 -2.21 9.51 -9.22
N MET A 517 -3.18 8.63 -9.04
CA MET A 517 -3.97 8.04 -10.11
C MET A 517 -5.45 8.39 -9.94
N SER A 518 -5.99 9.17 -10.86
CA SER A 518 -7.43 9.41 -10.96
C SER A 518 -8.07 8.24 -11.73
N VAL A 519 -8.83 7.39 -11.04
CA VAL A 519 -9.44 6.18 -11.64
C VAL A 519 -10.54 6.49 -12.65
N ASP A 520 -11.13 7.68 -12.56
CA ASP A 520 -12.06 8.23 -13.53
C ASP A 520 -11.51 9.56 -14.07
N PRO A 521 -11.61 9.88 -15.37
CA PRO A 521 -12.20 9.11 -16.46
C PRO A 521 -11.34 7.92 -16.92
N SER A 522 -11.87 7.05 -17.78
CA SER A 522 -11.09 6.05 -18.52
C SER A 522 -10.61 6.64 -19.86
N PRO A 523 -9.30 6.63 -20.19
CA PRO A 523 -8.20 6.06 -19.41
C PRO A 523 -7.81 6.92 -18.18
N PRO A 524 -7.30 6.29 -17.10
CA PRO A 524 -7.00 6.97 -15.85
C PRO A 524 -5.97 8.08 -16.03
N VAL A 525 -6.15 9.16 -15.28
CA VAL A 525 -5.26 10.32 -15.34
C VAL A 525 -4.21 10.18 -14.24
N VAL A 526 -2.96 10.03 -14.65
CA VAL A 526 -1.82 9.85 -13.73
C VAL A 526 -1.02 11.15 -13.59
N ASN A 527 -0.60 11.46 -12.36
CA ASN A 527 0.35 12.50 -12.04
C ASN A 527 1.48 11.91 -11.18
N VAL A 528 2.70 11.90 -11.73
CA VAL A 528 3.90 11.45 -11.03
C VAL A 528 4.63 12.66 -10.45
N VAL A 529 4.95 12.62 -9.16
CA VAL A 529 5.63 13.71 -8.45
C VAL A 529 6.74 13.17 -7.57
N MET A 530 7.93 13.74 -7.74
CA MET A 530 9.05 13.49 -6.84
C MET A 530 8.94 14.35 -5.59
N MET A 531 8.98 13.72 -4.42
CA MET A 531 8.90 14.38 -3.12
C MET A 531 10.18 14.12 -2.33
N GLY A 532 10.77 15.17 -1.75
CA GLY A 532 11.91 15.04 -0.85
C GLY A 532 11.43 14.74 0.56
N PHE A 533 12.23 13.99 1.32
CA PHE A 533 12.03 13.73 2.74
C PHE A 533 13.31 14.06 3.52
N GLY A 534 13.19 14.42 4.79
CA GLY A 534 14.33 14.84 5.62
C GLY A 534 14.14 14.46 7.08
N ASP A 535 15.23 14.48 7.87
CA ASP A 535 15.26 14.12 9.30
C ASP A 535 14.62 15.17 10.22
N GLY A 536 14.25 16.33 9.68
CA GLY A 536 13.70 17.42 10.47
C GLY A 536 12.31 17.06 11.02
N PRO A 537 11.99 17.41 12.28
CA PRO A 537 10.65 17.20 12.81
C PRO A 537 9.64 17.90 11.90
N SER A 538 8.71 17.12 11.36
CA SER A 538 7.62 17.68 10.55
C SER A 538 6.76 18.56 11.46
N SER A 539 6.36 19.74 10.98
CA SER A 539 5.34 20.55 11.67
C SER A 539 3.94 19.91 11.64
N ILE A 540 3.81 18.79 10.92
CA ILE A 540 2.58 18.01 10.79
C ILE A 540 2.69 16.81 11.71
N GLU A 541 1.60 16.54 12.44
CA GLU A 541 1.41 15.36 13.28
C GLU A 541 1.90 14.08 12.59
N GLU A 542 2.70 13.30 13.30
CA GLU A 542 3.25 12.06 12.76
C GLU A 542 2.11 11.04 12.61
N PRO A 543 1.97 10.42 11.42
CA PRO A 543 0.87 9.51 11.12
C PRO A 543 0.89 8.20 11.93
N GLY A 544 2.02 7.84 12.53
CA GLY A 544 2.20 6.56 13.21
C GLY A 544 2.05 5.35 12.28
N PRO A 545 1.77 4.14 12.83
CA PRO A 545 1.57 2.93 12.02
C PRO A 545 0.33 3.01 11.13
N ASP A 546 -0.68 3.81 11.49
CA ASP A 546 -1.92 3.99 10.72
C ASP A 546 -1.85 5.16 9.73
N TRP A 547 -0.72 5.27 9.03
CA TRP A 547 -0.48 6.36 8.08
C TRP A 547 -1.49 6.40 6.93
N LYS A 548 -2.09 5.25 6.59
CA LYS A 548 -3.07 5.13 5.51
C LYS A 548 -4.37 5.80 5.90
N HIS A 549 -4.97 5.43 7.04
CA HIS A 549 -6.21 6.07 7.49
C HIS A 549 -5.99 7.56 7.71
N TRP A 550 -4.85 7.92 8.34
CA TRP A 550 -4.45 9.30 8.55
C TRP A 550 -4.40 10.10 7.24
N LEU A 551 -3.74 9.55 6.20
CA LEU A 551 -3.63 10.21 4.91
C LEU A 551 -5.00 10.34 4.23
N LEU A 552 -5.78 9.27 4.18
CA LEU A 552 -7.09 9.26 3.51
C LEU A 552 -8.04 10.27 4.14
N ARG A 553 -8.01 10.39 5.47
CA ARG A 553 -8.73 11.42 6.21
C ARG A 553 -8.27 12.81 5.78
N ARG A 554 -6.96 13.10 5.79
CA ARG A 554 -6.43 14.43 5.39
C ARG A 554 -6.73 14.80 3.94
N LEU A 555 -6.72 13.83 3.02
CA LEU A 555 -7.02 14.06 1.61
C LEU A 555 -8.52 14.24 1.34
N SER A 556 -9.38 13.67 2.19
CA SER A 556 -10.85 13.68 2.01
C SER A 556 -11.55 14.77 2.83
N ASP A 557 -11.05 15.02 4.05
CA ASP A 557 -11.52 16.02 5.00
C ASP A 557 -10.75 17.33 4.78
N VAL A 558 -11.24 18.16 3.86
CA VAL A 558 -10.88 19.59 3.88
C VAL A 558 -12.01 20.37 4.52
N VAL A 559 -12.14 20.17 5.83
CA VAL A 559 -12.61 21.24 6.73
C VAL A 559 -11.47 21.44 7.74
N VAL A 560 -10.83 22.60 7.66
CA VAL A 560 -9.82 23.17 8.57
C VAL A 560 -8.35 22.76 8.37
N CYS A 561 -7.58 23.67 7.77
CA CYS A 561 -6.29 24.16 8.28
C CYS A 561 -6.17 25.65 7.90
#